data_AF-A0A6G9I7R7-F1
#
_entry.id   AF-A0A6G9I7R7-F1
#
_cell.length_a   1.000
_cell.length_b   1.000
_cell.length_c   1.000
_cell.angle_alpha   90.00
_cell.angle_beta   90.00
_cell.angle_gamma   90.00
#
_symmetry.space_group_name_H-M   'P 1'
#
loop_
_entity.id
_entity.type
_entity.pdbx_description
1 polymer ?
#
loop_
_entity_poly.entity_id
_entity_poly.type
_entity_poly.pdbx_seq_one_letter_code
_entity_poly.pdbx_strand_id
1 'polypeptide(L)'
;MYSQHNNAVKQLSEQLEKDFESAKNSDDLYRLVEKVIAFGKPLKYTNKPIYLLMLGIVVVTVIIMLFNVSDPYAYNDSNIGGYLFIVMIGAIMVLGIYALKRNEPITDLSKEIFKKKILFDNQLIPEKYDGVQLASELQVCFKDFNRGNHTREIEMLGAGRYEGKDHQFDYRYYQFHYVVKKREWVKVEKGHSYKTVYYNFYRYGIYLTFPYVADISLDKPKAQGVYRPASNEFNRYYTVNGDSQIMAAKFLKPMVVKIFEEIYPELKEIHFDFSKRNQLCVSFNDNLLNISPIYNLSKPTEFLQELKESKAVAKLNTILSYIEQLMTYSDSNFDRDTESS
;
A
#
# COMPACT_ATOMS: atom_id res chain seq x y z
N MET A 1 9.24 -13.67 36.68
CA MET A 1 9.84 -12.57 35.87
C MET A 1 9.39 -12.60 34.40
N TYR A 2 9.60 -13.68 33.63
CA TYR A 2 9.23 -13.73 32.19
C TYR A 2 7.72 -13.55 31.91
N SER A 3 6.86 -14.13 32.75
CA SER A 3 5.39 -13.97 32.63
C SER A 3 4.95 -12.51 32.84
N GLN A 4 5.51 -11.84 33.86
CA GLN A 4 5.21 -10.43 34.16
C GLN A 4 5.68 -9.49 33.02
N HIS A 5 6.86 -9.71 32.45
CA HIS A 5 7.34 -8.92 31.30
C HIS A 5 6.44 -9.10 30.08
N ASN A 6 6.09 -10.34 29.72
CA ASN A 6 5.26 -10.63 28.57
C ASN A 6 3.84 -10.07 28.72
N ASN A 7 3.27 -10.08 29.94
CA ASN A 7 1.98 -9.45 30.21
C ASN A 7 2.06 -7.92 30.09
N ALA A 8 3.14 -7.31 30.57
CA ALA A 8 3.35 -5.86 30.43
C ALA A 8 3.51 -5.44 28.96
N VAL A 9 4.27 -6.21 28.15
CA VAL A 9 4.38 -5.99 26.70
C VAL A 9 3.01 -6.10 26.04
N LYS A 10 2.21 -7.12 26.39
CA LYS A 10 0.86 -7.30 25.84
C LYS A 10 -0.04 -6.11 26.14
N GLN A 11 -0.09 -5.68 27.40
CA GLN A 11 -0.91 -4.53 27.83
C GLN A 11 -0.49 -3.24 27.12
N LEU A 12 0.82 -3.00 27.01
CA LEU A 12 1.34 -1.82 26.31
C LEU A 12 1.02 -1.89 24.81
N SER A 13 1.16 -3.05 24.16
CA SER A 13 0.78 -3.21 22.74
C SER A 13 -0.70 -2.92 22.50
N GLU A 14 -1.60 -3.46 23.33
CA GLU A 14 -3.05 -3.20 23.22
C GLU A 14 -3.39 -1.71 23.45
N GLN A 15 -2.65 -1.04 24.34
CA GLN A 15 -2.82 0.38 24.56
C GLN A 15 -2.32 1.20 23.37
N LEU A 16 -1.14 0.88 22.84
CA LEU A 16 -0.56 1.56 21.68
C LEU A 16 -1.43 1.42 20.44
N GLU A 17 -2.08 0.28 20.24
CA GLU A 17 -3.01 0.05 19.12
C GLU A 17 -4.23 0.99 19.22
N LYS A 18 -4.86 1.08 20.40
CA LYS A 18 -5.98 2.00 20.65
C LYS A 18 -5.58 3.47 20.47
N ASP A 19 -4.44 3.84 21.03
CA ASP A 19 -3.91 5.20 20.93
C ASP A 19 -3.53 5.53 19.46
N PHE A 20 -3.01 4.55 18.71
CA PHE A 20 -2.70 4.68 17.29
C PHE A 20 -3.95 4.90 16.44
N GLU A 21 -5.02 4.15 16.68
CA GLU A 21 -6.29 4.32 15.98
C GLU A 21 -6.88 5.73 16.22
N SER A 22 -6.74 6.25 17.44
CA SER A 22 -7.26 7.57 17.82
C SER A 22 -6.37 8.76 17.45
N ALA A 23 -5.12 8.53 17.05
CA ALA A 23 -4.17 9.59 16.69
C ALA A 23 -4.66 10.43 15.51
N LYS A 24 -4.66 11.76 15.68
CA LYS A 24 -5.17 12.73 14.69
C LYS A 24 -4.09 13.60 14.05
N ASN A 25 -2.89 13.63 14.62
CA ASN A 25 -1.79 14.45 14.15
C ASN A 25 -0.43 13.78 14.48
N SER A 26 0.66 14.39 14.01
CA SER A 26 2.03 13.91 14.24
C SER A 26 2.41 13.87 15.72
N ASP A 27 1.92 14.81 16.54
CA ASP A 27 2.24 14.85 17.98
C ASP A 27 1.67 13.66 18.74
N ASP A 28 0.47 13.20 18.36
CA ASP A 28 -0.10 11.98 18.92
C ASP A 28 0.77 10.75 18.60
N LEU A 29 1.35 10.70 17.39
CA LEU A 29 2.29 9.64 17.01
C LEU A 29 3.61 9.73 17.79
N TYR A 30 4.08 10.93 18.10
CA TYR A 30 5.27 11.11 18.95
C TYR A 30 5.02 10.58 20.36
N ARG A 31 3.86 10.90 20.94
CA ARG A 31 3.46 10.42 22.28
C ARG A 31 3.39 8.90 22.33
N LEU A 32 2.97 8.22 21.26
CA LEU A 32 3.00 6.75 21.18
C LEU A 32 4.42 6.22 21.36
N VAL A 33 5.39 6.77 20.62
CA VAL A 33 6.78 6.32 20.71
C VAL A 33 7.39 6.72 22.06
N GLU A 34 7.05 7.87 22.61
CA GLU A 34 7.46 8.29 23.96
C GLU A 34 6.97 7.32 25.05
N LYS A 35 5.75 6.78 24.94
CA LYS A 35 5.28 5.71 25.84
C LYS A 35 6.15 4.46 25.74
N VAL A 36 6.62 4.11 24.54
CA VAL A 36 7.56 2.98 24.34
C VAL A 36 8.93 3.28 24.94
N ILE A 37 9.43 4.52 24.81
CA ILE A 37 10.68 4.94 25.45
C ILE A 37 10.54 4.85 26.98
N ALA A 38 9.44 5.38 27.54
CA ALA A 38 9.16 5.38 28.97
C ALA A 38 9.00 3.97 29.56
N PHE A 39 8.60 2.98 28.76
CA PHE A 39 8.55 1.58 29.17
C PHE A 39 9.94 1.04 29.55
N GLY A 40 11.01 1.58 28.97
CA GLY A 40 12.41 1.31 29.37
C GLY A 40 12.90 -0.12 29.17
N LYS A 41 12.09 -0.99 28.55
CA LYS A 41 12.39 -2.40 28.28
C LYS A 41 12.13 -2.74 26.82
N PRO A 42 12.75 -3.78 26.26
CA PRO A 42 12.48 -4.19 24.90
C PRO A 42 11.00 -4.51 24.70
N LEU A 43 10.38 -3.85 23.71
CA LEU A 43 9.03 -4.17 23.23
C LEU A 43 9.08 -5.44 22.38
N LYS A 44 9.52 -6.55 22.98
CA LYS A 44 9.56 -7.89 22.38
C LYS A 44 9.20 -8.90 23.44
N TYR A 45 8.43 -9.91 23.04
CA TYR A 45 8.14 -11.03 23.90
C TYR A 45 9.41 -11.84 24.16
N THR A 46 9.63 -12.18 25.42
CA THR A 46 10.75 -13.06 25.78
C THR A 46 10.34 -14.51 25.53
N ASN A 47 10.96 -15.10 24.50
CA ASN A 47 10.67 -16.46 24.05
C ASN A 47 11.54 -17.54 24.74
N LYS A 48 12.40 -17.17 25.70
CA LYS A 48 13.20 -18.11 26.51
C LYS A 48 12.40 -19.31 27.06
N PRO A 49 11.21 -19.17 27.66
CA PRO A 49 10.45 -20.33 28.13
C PRO A 49 10.00 -21.26 26.99
N ILE A 50 9.73 -20.71 25.79
CA ILE A 50 9.37 -21.51 24.61
C ILE A 50 10.61 -22.26 24.11
N TYR A 51 11.77 -21.61 24.05
CA TYR A 51 13.04 -22.26 23.68
C TYR A 51 13.44 -23.37 24.66
N LEU A 52 13.25 -23.15 25.98
CA LEU A 52 13.48 -24.19 26.99
C LEU A 52 12.52 -25.37 26.85
N LEU A 53 11.25 -25.10 26.52
CA LEU A 53 10.28 -26.15 26.27
C LEU A 53 10.62 -26.96 25.01
N MET A 54 11.02 -26.29 23.92
CA MET A 54 11.52 -26.98 22.71
C MET A 54 12.77 -27.81 23.00
N LEU A 55 13.71 -27.30 23.80
CA LEU A 55 14.89 -28.05 24.24
C LEU A 55 14.48 -29.29 25.04
N GLY A 56 13.53 -29.17 25.96
CA GLY A 56 12.98 -30.29 26.72
C GLY A 56 12.36 -31.37 25.82
N ILE A 57 11.59 -30.97 24.80
CA ILE A 57 11.02 -31.87 23.79
C ILE A 57 12.16 -32.63 23.08
N VAL A 58 13.20 -31.92 22.60
CA VAL A 58 14.35 -32.55 21.94
C VAL A 58 15.03 -33.58 22.85
N VAL A 59 15.27 -33.24 24.12
CA VAL A 59 15.90 -34.15 25.08
C VAL A 59 15.05 -35.41 25.30
N VAL A 60 13.74 -35.25 25.50
CA VAL A 60 12.81 -36.40 25.65
C VAL A 60 12.81 -37.26 24.39
N THR A 61 12.82 -36.65 23.21
CA THR A 61 12.88 -37.37 21.93
C THR A 61 14.16 -38.20 21.81
N VAL A 62 15.32 -37.63 22.15
CA VAL A 62 16.61 -38.34 22.13
C VAL A 62 16.61 -39.51 23.12
N ILE A 63 16.06 -39.31 24.32
CA ILE A 63 15.94 -40.37 25.32
C ILE A 63 15.08 -41.52 24.79
N ILE A 64 13.91 -41.22 24.23
CA ILE A 64 13.01 -42.25 23.65
C ILE A 64 13.72 -43.01 22.51
N MET A 65 14.46 -42.31 21.65
CA MET A 65 15.25 -42.97 20.59
C MET A 65 16.31 -43.91 21.14
N LEU A 66 17.06 -43.49 22.17
CA LEU A 66 18.09 -44.32 22.79
C LEU A 66 17.48 -45.59 23.42
N PHE A 67 16.35 -45.46 24.12
CA PHE A 67 15.64 -46.61 24.69
C PHE A 67 15.14 -47.59 23.61
N ASN A 68 14.60 -47.09 22.50
CA ASN A 68 14.13 -47.94 21.40
C ASN A 68 15.29 -48.66 20.67
N VAL A 69 16.47 -48.05 20.57
CA VAL A 69 17.65 -48.69 19.96
C VAL A 69 18.27 -49.75 20.88
N SER A 70 18.14 -49.59 22.21
CA SER A 70 18.71 -50.50 23.19
C SER A 70 17.89 -51.77 23.44
N ASP A 71 16.65 -51.86 22.95
CA ASP A 71 15.77 -53.00 23.17
C ASP A 71 15.76 -53.93 21.93
N PRO A 72 16.46 -55.08 21.97
CA PRO A 72 16.58 -56.00 20.83
C PRO A 72 15.25 -56.67 20.43
N TYR A 73 14.19 -56.54 21.23
CA TYR A 73 12.86 -57.11 20.94
C TYR A 73 11.85 -56.09 20.38
N ALA A 74 12.18 -54.79 20.38
CA ALA A 74 11.25 -53.72 20.01
C ALA A 74 11.02 -53.55 18.49
N TYR A 75 11.78 -54.25 17.65
CA TYR A 75 11.78 -54.02 16.19
C TYR A 75 10.53 -54.57 15.47
N ASN A 76 9.70 -55.40 16.10
CA ASN A 76 8.85 -56.34 15.36
C ASN A 76 7.32 -56.12 15.30
N ASP A 77 6.69 -55.10 15.89
CA ASP A 77 5.25 -54.92 15.56
C ASP A 77 4.59 -53.55 15.79
N SER A 78 5.30 -52.52 16.27
CA SER A 78 4.67 -51.21 16.40
C SER A 78 5.66 -50.06 16.21
N ASN A 79 5.54 -49.34 15.10
CA ASN A 79 6.42 -48.23 14.74
C ASN A 79 6.12 -46.95 15.57
N ILE A 80 5.69 -47.13 16.83
CA ILE A 80 5.22 -46.10 17.75
C ILE A 80 6.32 -45.06 18.00
N GLY A 81 7.59 -45.48 18.10
CA GLY A 81 8.73 -44.57 18.23
C GLY A 81 8.87 -43.62 17.04
N GLY A 82 8.65 -44.10 15.82
CA GLY A 82 8.64 -43.28 14.60
C GLY A 82 7.51 -42.26 14.58
N TYR A 83 6.29 -42.67 14.97
CA TYR A 83 5.15 -41.75 15.05
C TYR A 83 5.34 -40.67 16.11
N LEU A 84 5.85 -41.02 17.29
CA LEU A 84 6.17 -40.06 18.36
C LEU A 84 7.24 -39.06 17.91
N PHE A 85 8.25 -39.50 17.16
CA PHE A 85 9.27 -38.60 16.61
C PHE A 85 8.67 -37.54 15.68
N ILE A 86 7.78 -37.95 14.77
CA ILE A 86 7.09 -37.03 13.85
C ILE A 86 6.23 -36.02 14.62
N VAL A 87 5.49 -36.47 15.64
CA VAL A 87 4.66 -35.58 16.48
C VAL A 87 5.52 -34.55 17.22
N MET A 88 6.67 -34.97 17.77
CA MET A 88 7.58 -34.08 18.50
C MET A 88 8.23 -33.04 17.59
N ILE A 89 8.64 -33.43 16.37
CA ILE A 89 9.11 -32.47 15.35
C ILE A 89 8.00 -31.49 14.98
N GLY A 90 6.77 -31.98 14.78
CA GLY A 90 5.60 -31.13 14.53
C GLY A 90 5.38 -30.11 15.64
N ALA A 91 5.45 -30.53 16.90
CA ALA A 91 5.32 -29.65 18.06
C ALA A 91 6.41 -28.57 18.12
N ILE A 92 7.68 -28.94 17.85
CA ILE A 92 8.80 -27.97 17.79
C ILE A 92 8.55 -26.95 16.67
N MET A 93 8.14 -27.40 15.48
CA MET A 93 7.85 -26.48 14.37
C MET A 93 6.72 -25.51 14.72
N VAL A 94 5.63 -25.98 15.32
CA VAL A 94 4.50 -25.13 15.74
C VAL A 94 4.95 -24.10 16.77
N LEU A 95 5.72 -24.51 17.78
CA LEU A 95 6.24 -23.60 18.82
C LEU A 95 7.24 -22.58 18.25
N GLY A 96 8.07 -23.00 17.30
CA GLY A 96 9.00 -22.11 16.59
C GLY A 96 8.26 -21.06 15.77
N ILE A 97 7.26 -21.47 14.98
CA ILE A 97 6.41 -20.54 14.20
C ILE A 97 5.68 -19.57 15.14
N TYR A 98 5.11 -20.08 16.24
CA TYR A 98 4.44 -19.24 17.24
C TYR A 98 5.40 -18.20 17.84
N ALA A 99 6.62 -18.60 18.22
CA ALA A 99 7.62 -17.69 18.77
C ALA A 99 8.06 -16.60 17.78
N LEU A 100 8.14 -16.92 16.49
CA LEU A 100 8.48 -15.97 15.43
C LEU A 100 7.34 -14.96 15.21
N LYS A 101 6.11 -15.45 15.02
CA LYS A 101 4.94 -14.61 14.71
C LYS A 101 4.55 -13.67 15.84
N ARG A 102 4.86 -14.02 17.08
CA ARG A 102 4.44 -13.24 18.26
C ARG A 102 5.00 -11.80 18.30
N ASN A 103 6.08 -11.51 17.57
CA ASN A 103 6.68 -10.18 17.51
C ASN A 103 6.36 -9.40 16.21
N GLU A 104 5.67 -10.02 15.25
CA GLU A 104 5.25 -9.36 13.99
C GLU A 104 4.39 -8.12 14.26
N PRO A 105 3.37 -8.13 15.15
CA PRO A 105 2.49 -6.99 15.35
C PRO A 105 3.21 -5.69 15.76
N ILE A 106 4.33 -5.81 16.48
CA ILE A 106 5.12 -4.65 16.92
C ILE A 106 5.90 -4.03 15.76
N THR A 107 6.41 -4.88 14.86
CA THR A 107 7.10 -4.43 13.66
C THR A 107 6.09 -3.78 12.70
N ASP A 108 4.90 -4.37 12.59
CA ASP A 108 3.83 -3.85 11.77
C ASP A 108 3.33 -2.50 12.30
N LEU A 109 3.13 -2.37 13.61
CA LEU A 109 2.78 -1.08 14.23
C LEU A 109 3.81 0.02 13.93
N SER A 110 5.10 -0.31 13.91
CA SER A 110 6.14 0.67 13.54
C SER A 110 5.96 1.19 12.11
N LYS A 111 5.66 0.28 11.17
CA LYS A 111 5.40 0.64 9.76
C LYS A 111 4.12 1.46 9.64
N GLU A 112 3.07 1.10 10.36
CA GLU A 112 1.79 1.81 10.32
C GLU A 112 1.88 3.21 10.94
N ILE A 113 2.62 3.37 12.05
CA ILE A 113 2.96 4.70 12.61
C ILE A 113 3.68 5.55 11.56
N PHE A 114 4.67 4.97 10.88
CA PHE A 114 5.45 5.70 9.87
C PHE A 114 4.60 6.09 8.66
N LYS A 115 3.78 5.18 8.13
CA LYS A 115 2.83 5.48 7.05
C LYS A 115 1.87 6.61 7.43
N LYS A 116 1.28 6.54 8.63
CA LYS A 116 0.35 7.57 9.13
C LYS A 116 1.05 8.92 9.29
N LYS A 117 2.32 8.93 9.69
CA LYS A 117 3.15 10.15 9.72
C LYS A 117 3.35 10.74 8.32
N ILE A 118 3.68 9.93 7.31
CA ILE A 118 3.82 10.43 5.94
C ILE A 118 2.53 11.10 5.47
N LEU A 119 1.36 10.51 5.77
CA LEU A 119 0.08 11.13 5.44
C LEU A 119 -0.09 12.50 6.12
N PHE A 120 0.15 12.60 7.44
CA PHE A 120 0.02 13.86 8.17
C PHE A 120 0.96 14.97 7.67
N ASP A 121 2.21 14.64 7.35
CA ASP A 121 3.17 15.61 6.80
C ASP A 121 2.77 16.16 5.42
N ASN A 122 1.95 15.40 4.70
CA ASN A 122 1.40 15.77 3.41
C ASN A 122 -0.05 16.27 3.49
N GLN A 123 -0.51 16.64 4.71
CA GLN A 123 -1.85 17.15 4.97
C GLN A 123 -2.98 16.19 4.55
N LEU A 124 -2.68 14.89 4.55
CA LEU A 124 -3.63 13.82 4.26
C LEU A 124 -4.17 13.24 5.56
N ILE A 125 -5.47 13.06 5.62
CA ILE A 125 -6.20 12.42 6.71
C ILE A 125 -6.47 10.97 6.30
N PRO A 126 -5.95 9.97 7.04
CA PRO A 126 -6.26 8.57 6.76
C PRO A 126 -7.76 8.31 6.88
N GLU A 127 -8.35 7.62 5.90
CA GLU A 127 -9.75 7.20 5.94
C GLU A 127 -9.88 5.73 6.35
N LYS A 128 -11.01 5.36 6.97
CA LYS A 128 -11.39 3.96 7.18
C LYS A 128 -12.16 3.47 5.96
N TYR A 129 -11.76 2.34 5.39
CA TYR A 129 -12.36 1.78 4.19
C TYR A 129 -12.12 0.27 4.13
N ASP A 130 -12.94 -0.44 3.36
CA ASP A 130 -12.64 -1.80 2.90
C ASP A 130 -11.90 -1.71 1.56
N GLY A 131 -10.64 -2.15 1.53
CA GLY A 131 -9.78 -1.99 0.37
C GLY A 131 -10.26 -2.73 -0.86
N VAL A 132 -10.86 -3.92 -0.70
CA VAL A 132 -11.36 -4.75 -1.81
C VAL A 132 -12.65 -4.16 -2.35
N GLN A 133 -13.57 -3.78 -1.46
CA GLN A 133 -14.82 -3.15 -1.85
C GLN A 133 -14.56 -1.83 -2.59
N LEU A 134 -13.72 -0.95 -2.01
CA LEU A 134 -13.41 0.34 -2.62
C LEU A 134 -12.74 0.18 -3.99
N ALA A 135 -11.81 -0.76 -4.14
CA ALA A 135 -11.22 -1.07 -5.45
C ALA A 135 -12.29 -1.49 -6.47
N SER A 136 -13.28 -2.29 -6.07
CA SER A 136 -14.40 -2.69 -6.93
C SER A 136 -15.30 -1.51 -7.29
N GLU A 137 -15.54 -0.58 -6.37
CA GLU A 137 -16.34 0.64 -6.63
C GLU A 137 -15.63 1.56 -7.62
N LEU A 138 -14.32 1.74 -7.45
CA LEU A 138 -13.49 2.53 -8.37
C LEU A 138 -13.36 1.87 -9.74
N GLN A 139 -13.36 0.53 -9.82
CA GLN A 139 -13.37 -0.22 -11.07
C GLN A 139 -14.60 0.06 -11.95
N VAL A 140 -15.76 0.37 -11.34
CA VAL A 140 -16.96 0.78 -12.09
C VAL A 140 -16.80 2.18 -12.70
N CYS A 141 -16.02 3.04 -12.05
CA CYS A 141 -15.87 4.45 -12.43
C CYS A 141 -14.68 4.69 -13.36
N PHE A 142 -13.60 3.92 -13.21
CA PHE A 142 -12.31 4.19 -13.84
C PHE A 142 -11.69 2.91 -14.40
N LYS A 143 -11.17 2.99 -15.63
CA LYS A 143 -10.57 1.88 -16.36
C LYS A 143 -9.29 1.37 -15.71
N ASP A 144 -8.52 2.23 -15.05
CA ASP A 144 -7.20 1.88 -14.48
C ASP A 144 -7.30 0.79 -13.38
N PHE A 145 -8.45 0.66 -12.72
CA PHE A 145 -8.69 -0.35 -11.68
C PHE A 145 -9.06 -1.73 -12.25
N ASN A 146 -9.21 -1.88 -13.58
CA ASN A 146 -9.37 -3.18 -14.23
C ASN A 146 -8.04 -3.96 -14.34
N ARG A 147 -6.92 -3.39 -13.87
CA ARG A 147 -5.61 -4.05 -13.88
C ARG A 147 -5.59 -5.31 -13.01
N GLY A 148 -4.74 -6.26 -13.36
CA GLY A 148 -4.67 -7.56 -12.68
C GLY A 148 -5.79 -8.52 -13.13
N ASN A 149 -5.66 -9.78 -12.74
CA ASN A 149 -6.64 -10.84 -13.03
C ASN A 149 -6.94 -11.71 -11.80
N HIS A 150 -6.50 -11.28 -10.62
CA HIS A 150 -6.72 -11.98 -9.36
C HIS A 150 -7.18 -10.98 -8.28
N THR A 151 -6.40 -10.77 -7.23
CA THR A 151 -6.69 -9.81 -6.16
C THR A 151 -6.53 -8.36 -6.63
N ARG A 152 -7.40 -7.49 -6.14
CA ARG A 152 -7.39 -6.03 -6.34
C ARG A 152 -7.83 -5.38 -5.02
N GLU A 153 -7.04 -4.47 -4.48
CA GLU A 153 -7.37 -3.78 -3.23
C GLU A 153 -6.69 -2.41 -3.14
N ILE A 154 -7.33 -1.49 -2.42
CA ILE A 154 -6.69 -0.26 -1.96
C ILE A 154 -5.94 -0.57 -0.66
N GLU A 155 -4.64 -0.33 -0.63
CA GLU A 155 -3.81 -0.54 0.57
C GLU A 155 -3.58 0.73 1.38
N MET A 156 -3.71 1.89 0.74
CA MET A 156 -3.62 3.20 1.39
C MET A 156 -4.64 4.15 0.78
N LEU A 157 -5.33 4.90 1.63
CA LEU A 157 -6.21 6.00 1.25
C LEU A 157 -6.01 7.17 2.20
N GLY A 158 -5.75 8.35 1.65
CA GLY A 158 -5.67 9.60 2.39
C GLY A 158 -6.55 10.65 1.73
N ALA A 159 -7.47 11.23 2.51
CA ALA A 159 -8.25 12.39 2.08
C ALA A 159 -7.44 13.66 2.31
N GLY A 160 -7.38 14.52 1.30
CA GLY A 160 -6.77 15.84 1.39
C GLY A 160 -7.72 16.90 0.86
N ARG A 161 -7.41 18.15 1.21
CA ARG A 161 -8.07 19.33 0.64
C ARG A 161 -6.99 20.21 0.05
N TYR A 162 -7.12 20.51 -1.23
CA TYR A 162 -6.25 21.44 -1.90
C TYR A 162 -6.86 22.85 -1.82
N GLU A 163 -6.05 23.81 -1.37
CA GLU A 163 -6.41 25.22 -1.31
C GLU A 163 -5.50 26.00 -2.26
N GLY A 164 -5.87 25.99 -3.53
CA GLY A 164 -5.19 26.73 -4.58
C GLY A 164 -5.57 28.20 -4.62
N LYS A 165 -5.04 28.90 -5.62
CA LYS A 165 -5.31 30.32 -5.84
C LYS A 165 -6.71 30.55 -6.40
N ASP A 166 -7.12 29.71 -7.36
CA ASP A 166 -8.33 29.88 -8.16
C ASP A 166 -9.38 28.82 -7.79
N HIS A 167 -8.95 27.62 -7.39
CA HIS A 167 -9.86 26.55 -6.98
C HIS A 167 -9.48 25.90 -5.65
N GLN A 168 -10.52 25.45 -4.94
CA GLN A 168 -10.39 24.54 -3.80
C GLN A 168 -11.13 23.25 -4.12
N PHE A 169 -10.53 22.12 -3.78
CA PHE A 169 -11.15 20.82 -4.00
C PHE A 169 -10.68 19.78 -2.99
N ASP A 170 -11.60 18.90 -2.62
CA ASP A 170 -11.28 17.70 -1.86
C ASP A 170 -10.80 16.61 -2.83
N TYR A 171 -9.78 15.87 -2.41
CA TYR A 171 -9.20 14.79 -3.19
C TYR A 171 -8.84 13.61 -2.31
N ARG A 172 -8.64 12.45 -2.94
CA ARG A 172 -8.15 11.25 -2.27
C ARG A 172 -6.92 10.74 -2.98
N TYR A 173 -5.81 10.65 -2.25
CA TYR A 173 -4.62 9.93 -2.68
C TYR A 173 -4.79 8.45 -2.34
N TYR A 174 -4.41 7.56 -3.25
CA TYR A 174 -4.53 6.12 -3.05
C TYR A 174 -3.28 5.35 -3.49
N GLN A 175 -3.09 4.18 -2.86
CA GLN A 175 -2.23 3.09 -3.32
C GLN A 175 -3.11 1.89 -3.68
N PHE A 176 -3.11 1.53 -4.95
CA PHE A 176 -3.85 0.41 -5.50
C PHE A 176 -2.91 -0.78 -5.74
N HIS A 177 -3.17 -1.88 -5.05
CA HIS A 177 -2.48 -3.16 -5.22
C HIS A 177 -3.31 -4.08 -6.13
N TYR A 178 -2.66 -4.69 -7.11
CA TYR A 178 -3.28 -5.70 -7.95
C TYR A 178 -2.34 -6.85 -8.28
N VAL A 179 -2.94 -8.03 -8.44
CA VAL A 179 -2.22 -9.28 -8.70
C VAL A 179 -2.48 -9.79 -10.11
N VAL A 180 -1.39 -10.14 -10.80
CA VAL A 180 -1.44 -10.90 -12.04
C VAL A 180 -1.01 -12.34 -11.77
N LYS A 181 -1.95 -13.26 -11.92
CA LYS A 181 -1.77 -14.70 -11.88
C LYS A 181 -1.39 -15.20 -13.27
N LYS A 182 -0.23 -15.87 -13.38
CA LYS A 182 0.24 -16.53 -14.60
C LYS A 182 0.61 -17.98 -14.34
N ARG A 183 0.50 -18.82 -15.38
CA ARG A 183 1.08 -20.18 -15.39
C ARG A 183 2.41 -20.12 -16.12
N GLU A 184 3.46 -20.57 -15.45
CA GLU A 184 4.83 -20.55 -15.98
C GLU A 184 5.40 -21.94 -16.09
N TRP A 185 6.25 -22.11 -17.09
CA TRP A 185 6.97 -23.34 -17.36
C TRP A 185 8.13 -23.49 -16.38
N VAL A 186 8.19 -24.60 -15.67
CA VAL A 186 9.32 -24.98 -14.82
C VAL A 186 9.90 -26.30 -15.31
N LYS A 187 11.22 -26.32 -15.52
CA LYS A 187 11.95 -27.54 -15.88
C LYS A 187 12.11 -28.40 -14.63
N VAL A 188 11.73 -29.66 -14.71
CA VAL A 188 11.90 -30.66 -13.66
C VAL A 188 12.71 -31.83 -14.19
N GLU A 189 13.32 -32.63 -13.30
CA GLU A 189 14.24 -33.72 -13.66
C GLU A 189 13.67 -34.72 -14.70
N LYS A 190 12.34 -34.86 -14.74
CA LYS A 190 11.61 -35.66 -15.75
C LYS A 190 10.59 -34.82 -16.51
N GLY A 191 11.06 -33.81 -17.24
CA GLY A 191 10.27 -33.06 -18.21
C GLY A 191 9.86 -31.67 -17.76
N HIS A 192 8.61 -31.30 -18.00
CA HIS A 192 8.10 -29.96 -17.73
C HIS A 192 6.87 -30.01 -16.84
N SER A 193 6.78 -29.05 -15.93
CA SER A 193 5.61 -28.84 -15.09
C SER A 193 5.19 -27.37 -15.12
N TYR A 194 3.91 -27.12 -14.85
CA TYR A 194 3.36 -25.78 -14.74
C TYR A 194 3.34 -25.34 -13.27
N LYS A 195 3.90 -24.16 -13.00
CA LYS A 195 3.78 -23.49 -11.70
C LYS A 195 2.88 -22.26 -11.86
N THR A 196 1.91 -22.12 -10.97
CA THR A 196 1.14 -20.87 -10.88
C THR A 196 1.96 -19.86 -10.09
N VAL A 197 2.23 -18.70 -10.69
CA VAL A 197 3.00 -17.60 -10.09
C VAL A 197 2.10 -16.37 -9.99
N TYR A 198 2.18 -15.68 -8.87
CA TYR A 198 1.44 -14.46 -8.58
C TYR A 198 2.40 -13.29 -8.55
N TYR A 199 2.14 -12.30 -9.40
CA TYR A 199 2.92 -11.08 -9.50
C TYR A 199 2.13 -9.93 -8.88
N ASN A 200 2.68 -9.33 -7.83
CA ASN A 200 2.11 -8.17 -7.16
C ASN A 200 2.58 -6.88 -7.85
N PHE A 201 1.66 -5.98 -8.11
CA PHE A 201 1.91 -4.70 -8.74
C PHE A 201 1.17 -3.60 -7.99
N TYR A 202 1.69 -2.38 -8.10
CA TYR A 202 1.13 -1.21 -7.47
C TYR A 202 0.91 -0.09 -8.48
N ARG A 203 -0.20 0.62 -8.32
CA ARG A 203 -0.49 1.91 -8.96
C ARG A 203 -0.81 2.91 -7.86
N TYR A 204 -0.46 4.16 -8.12
CA TYR A 204 -0.74 5.26 -7.21
C TYR A 204 -1.58 6.27 -7.97
N GLY A 205 -2.30 7.11 -7.25
CA GLY A 205 -3.09 8.12 -7.91
C GLY A 205 -3.86 9.01 -6.98
N ILE A 206 -4.55 9.95 -7.61
CA ILE A 206 -5.44 10.89 -6.98
C ILE A 206 -6.78 10.78 -7.69
N TYR A 207 -7.88 10.73 -6.95
CA TYR A 207 -9.20 10.94 -7.52
C TYR A 207 -9.98 12.02 -6.79
N LEU A 208 -10.82 12.72 -7.54
CA LEU A 208 -11.60 13.88 -7.08
C LEU A 208 -12.83 14.10 -7.98
N THR A 209 -13.72 14.98 -7.54
CA THR A 209 -14.81 15.48 -8.39
C THR A 209 -14.26 16.45 -9.43
N PHE A 210 -14.66 16.28 -10.69
CA PHE A 210 -14.25 17.12 -11.81
C PHE A 210 -15.46 17.36 -12.74
N PRO A 211 -16.18 18.48 -12.60
CA PRO A 211 -17.46 18.71 -13.28
C PRO A 211 -17.37 19.26 -14.70
N TYR A 212 -16.16 19.45 -15.25
CA TYR A 212 -15.97 20.16 -16.52
C TYR A 212 -16.02 19.25 -17.75
N VAL A 213 -15.73 17.95 -17.58
CA VAL A 213 -15.83 16.96 -18.64
C VAL A 213 -16.10 15.58 -18.06
N ALA A 214 -16.76 14.73 -18.85
CA ALA A 214 -17.07 13.36 -18.49
C ALA A 214 -16.74 12.42 -19.66
N ASP A 215 -16.50 11.16 -19.33
CA ASP A 215 -16.30 10.08 -20.30
C ASP A 215 -15.16 10.30 -21.31
N ILE A 216 -14.02 10.77 -20.81
CA ILE A 216 -12.79 10.92 -21.58
C ILE A 216 -11.67 10.20 -20.85
N SER A 217 -10.87 9.40 -21.56
CA SER A 217 -9.61 8.86 -21.03
C SER A 217 -8.43 9.23 -21.92
N LEU A 218 -7.29 9.56 -21.30
CA LEU A 218 -6.04 9.88 -21.97
C LEU A 218 -5.06 8.73 -21.80
N ASP A 219 -5.18 7.74 -22.66
CA ASP A 219 -4.38 6.52 -22.60
C ASP A 219 -3.02 6.70 -23.30
N LYS A 220 -2.13 5.72 -23.13
CA LYS A 220 -0.88 5.64 -23.90
C LYS A 220 -1.15 5.74 -25.43
N PRO A 221 -0.19 6.23 -26.23
CA PRO A 221 -0.35 6.39 -27.67
C PRO A 221 -0.71 5.07 -28.37
N LYS A 222 -1.77 5.10 -29.18
CA LYS A 222 -2.27 4.02 -30.03
C LYS A 222 -2.66 4.61 -31.38
N ALA A 223 -2.87 3.74 -32.37
CA ALA A 223 -3.18 4.17 -33.73
C ALA A 223 -4.52 4.91 -33.87
N GLN A 224 -5.48 4.66 -32.98
CA GLN A 224 -6.84 5.18 -33.07
C GLN A 224 -7.32 5.73 -31.74
N GLY A 225 -7.90 6.93 -31.78
CA GLY A 225 -8.61 7.60 -30.69
C GLY A 225 -9.81 8.34 -31.26
N VAL A 226 -10.68 8.84 -30.39
CA VAL A 226 -11.92 9.54 -30.80
C VAL A 226 -11.70 10.99 -31.21
N TYR A 227 -10.59 11.59 -30.77
CA TYR A 227 -10.19 12.94 -31.14
C TYR A 227 -8.66 13.05 -31.13
N ARG A 228 -8.13 13.96 -31.95
CA ARG A 228 -6.70 14.21 -32.07
C ARG A 228 -6.44 15.72 -32.14
N PRO A 229 -5.90 16.36 -31.08
CA PRO A 229 -5.49 17.75 -31.12
C PRO A 229 -4.40 18.01 -32.16
N ALA A 230 -4.21 19.27 -32.56
CA ALA A 230 -3.18 19.68 -33.51
C ALA A 230 -1.75 19.52 -32.97
N SER A 231 -1.57 19.48 -31.64
CA SER A 231 -0.22 19.36 -31.06
C SER A 231 0.37 17.97 -31.27
N ASN A 232 1.55 17.93 -31.91
CA ASN A 232 2.30 16.70 -32.10
C ASN A 232 2.91 16.17 -30.80
N GLU A 233 3.20 17.04 -29.84
CA GLU A 233 3.79 16.65 -28.55
C GLU A 233 2.77 15.90 -27.70
N PHE A 234 1.58 16.47 -27.49
CA PHE A 234 0.46 15.77 -26.86
C PHE A 234 0.19 14.40 -27.50
N ASN A 235 0.14 14.33 -28.84
CA ASN A 235 -0.14 13.09 -29.56
C ASN A 235 0.98 12.03 -29.46
N ARG A 236 2.19 12.41 -29.02
CA ARG A 236 3.26 11.45 -28.68
C ARG A 236 3.07 10.84 -27.29
N TYR A 237 2.29 11.49 -26.43
CA TYR A 237 2.08 11.08 -25.04
C TYR A 237 0.72 10.41 -24.83
N TYR A 238 -0.30 10.86 -25.56
CA TYR A 238 -1.68 10.47 -25.30
C TYR A 238 -2.46 10.07 -26.55
N THR A 239 -3.38 9.13 -26.35
CA THR A 239 -4.53 8.89 -27.21
C THR A 239 -5.79 9.30 -26.46
N VAL A 240 -6.64 10.10 -27.10
CA VAL A 240 -7.92 10.50 -26.52
C VAL A 240 -8.97 9.43 -26.83
N ASN A 241 -9.59 8.86 -25.80
CA ASN A 241 -10.70 7.91 -25.91
C ASN A 241 -11.93 8.47 -25.20
N GLY A 242 -13.12 8.02 -25.59
CA GLY A 242 -14.42 8.46 -25.04
C GLY A 242 -15.55 8.22 -26.01
N ASP A 243 -16.79 8.53 -25.63
CA ASP A 243 -17.96 8.31 -26.51
C ASP A 243 -18.24 9.48 -27.48
N SER A 244 -17.61 10.66 -27.29
CA SER A 244 -17.91 11.86 -28.08
C SER A 244 -16.67 12.65 -28.52
N GLN A 245 -16.43 12.67 -29.84
CA GLN A 245 -15.40 13.52 -30.46
C GLN A 245 -15.65 15.01 -30.19
N ILE A 246 -16.91 15.46 -30.23
CA ILE A 246 -17.28 16.87 -30.01
C ILE A 246 -16.95 17.29 -28.58
N MET A 247 -17.25 16.45 -27.60
CA MET A 247 -16.92 16.73 -26.20
C MET A 247 -15.41 16.79 -25.99
N ALA A 248 -14.67 15.84 -26.55
CA ALA A 248 -13.21 15.84 -26.51
C ALA A 248 -12.60 17.09 -27.15
N ALA A 249 -13.11 17.53 -28.30
CA ALA A 249 -12.65 18.74 -28.96
C ALA A 249 -12.93 20.01 -28.13
N LYS A 250 -14.07 20.07 -27.43
CA LYS A 250 -14.42 21.21 -26.56
C LYS A 250 -13.56 21.26 -25.30
N PHE A 251 -13.22 20.11 -24.73
CA PHE A 251 -12.40 20.02 -23.52
C PHE A 251 -10.91 20.27 -23.82
N LEU A 252 -10.38 19.69 -24.89
CA LEU A 252 -8.97 19.79 -25.27
C LEU A 252 -8.65 21.09 -26.02
N LYS A 253 -9.00 22.22 -25.39
CA LYS A 253 -8.56 23.56 -25.82
C LYS A 253 -7.02 23.65 -25.77
N PRO A 254 -6.39 24.58 -26.52
CA PRO A 254 -4.93 24.68 -26.58
C PRO A 254 -4.23 24.75 -25.21
N MET A 255 -4.80 25.48 -24.25
CA MET A 255 -4.24 25.57 -22.89
C MET A 255 -4.34 24.26 -22.11
N VAL A 256 -5.46 23.55 -22.22
CA VAL A 256 -5.64 22.22 -21.60
C VAL A 256 -4.67 21.21 -22.19
N VAL A 257 -4.48 21.23 -23.51
CA VAL A 257 -3.49 20.39 -24.21
C VAL A 257 -2.08 20.66 -23.69
N LYS A 258 -1.70 21.93 -23.54
CA LYS A 258 -0.40 22.33 -23.02
C LYS A 258 -0.16 21.82 -21.59
N ILE A 259 -1.16 21.89 -20.71
CA ILE A 259 -1.05 21.37 -19.34
C ILE A 259 -0.78 19.87 -19.33
N PHE A 260 -1.44 19.10 -20.21
CA PHE A 260 -1.16 17.67 -20.34
C PHE A 260 0.26 17.38 -20.84
N GLU A 261 0.81 18.21 -21.72
CA GLU A 261 2.21 18.10 -22.17
C GLU A 261 3.18 18.37 -21.03
N GLU A 262 2.93 19.40 -20.22
CA GLU A 262 3.77 19.79 -19.09
C GLU A 262 3.75 18.79 -17.92
N ILE A 263 2.59 18.17 -17.63
CA ILE A 263 2.48 17.19 -16.54
C ILE A 263 3.02 15.79 -16.91
N TYR A 264 3.03 15.42 -18.20
CA TYR A 264 3.48 14.10 -18.63
C TYR A 264 4.91 13.73 -18.14
N PRO A 265 5.94 14.58 -18.27
CA PRO A 265 7.30 14.23 -17.83
C PRO A 265 7.47 14.14 -16.30
N GLU A 266 6.55 14.66 -15.50
CA GLU A 266 6.66 14.69 -14.03
C GLU A 266 6.47 13.30 -13.38
N LEU A 267 5.72 12.42 -14.06
CA LEU A 267 5.31 11.12 -13.57
C LEU A 267 5.41 10.01 -14.63
N LYS A 268 5.87 8.84 -14.20
CA LYS A 268 5.96 7.63 -15.00
C LYS A 268 4.58 7.02 -15.18
N GLU A 269 4.25 6.79 -16.45
CA GLU A 269 2.99 6.15 -16.86
C GLU A 269 1.74 6.83 -16.29
N ILE A 270 1.71 8.17 -16.34
CA ILE A 270 0.53 8.93 -15.97
C ILE A 270 -0.65 8.63 -16.90
N HIS A 271 -1.85 8.48 -16.33
CA HIS A 271 -3.09 8.21 -17.03
C HIS A 271 -4.22 9.01 -16.38
N PHE A 272 -4.97 9.73 -17.22
CA PHE A 272 -6.13 10.50 -16.81
C PHE A 272 -7.41 9.80 -17.27
N ASP A 273 -8.36 9.63 -16.35
CA ASP A 273 -9.67 9.06 -16.63
C ASP A 273 -10.75 9.95 -16.03
N PHE A 274 -11.51 10.60 -16.90
CA PHE A 274 -12.67 11.43 -16.58
C PHE A 274 -13.91 10.55 -16.69
N SER A 275 -14.47 10.14 -15.56
CA SER A 275 -15.56 9.18 -15.52
C SER A 275 -16.89 9.80 -15.98
N LYS A 276 -17.86 8.95 -16.32
CA LYS A 276 -19.26 9.35 -16.57
C LYS A 276 -19.95 9.99 -15.34
N ARG A 277 -19.32 9.92 -14.16
CA ARG A 277 -19.83 10.47 -12.89
C ARG A 277 -19.19 11.81 -12.51
N ASN A 278 -18.60 12.52 -13.46
CA ASN A 278 -17.90 13.79 -13.21
C ASN A 278 -16.79 13.65 -12.16
N GLN A 279 -16.01 12.57 -12.26
CA GLN A 279 -14.84 12.37 -11.41
C GLN A 279 -13.61 12.25 -12.27
N LEU A 280 -12.51 12.81 -11.80
CA LEU A 280 -11.19 12.63 -12.40
C LEU A 280 -10.40 11.63 -11.55
N CYS A 281 -9.81 10.65 -12.20
CA CYS A 281 -8.74 9.83 -11.66
C CYS A 281 -7.43 10.11 -12.42
N VAL A 282 -6.40 10.55 -11.70
CA VAL A 282 -5.03 10.68 -12.20
C VAL A 282 -4.21 9.55 -11.59
N SER A 283 -3.77 8.60 -12.41
CA SER A 283 -3.07 7.40 -11.96
C SER A 283 -1.66 7.31 -12.56
N PHE A 284 -0.67 6.88 -11.78
CA PHE A 284 0.74 6.84 -12.15
C PHE A 284 1.49 5.71 -11.42
N ASN A 285 2.73 5.42 -11.82
CA ASN A 285 3.55 4.37 -11.21
C ASN A 285 4.47 4.89 -10.08
N ASP A 286 4.74 6.18 -10.01
CA ASP A 286 5.57 6.75 -8.96
C ASP A 286 4.85 6.68 -7.62
N ASN A 287 5.44 5.96 -6.67
CA ASN A 287 4.98 6.04 -5.29
C ASN A 287 5.50 7.34 -4.68
N LEU A 288 4.65 8.37 -4.66
CA LEU A 288 5.00 9.69 -4.12
C LEU A 288 5.36 9.60 -2.64
N LEU A 289 4.70 8.70 -1.91
CA LEU A 289 4.84 8.53 -0.47
C LEU A 289 5.79 7.36 -0.11
N ASN A 290 6.72 6.99 -1.00
CA ASN A 290 7.65 5.86 -0.81
C ASN A 290 8.81 6.18 0.13
N ILE A 291 8.48 6.48 1.38
CA ILE A 291 9.48 6.67 2.41
C ILE A 291 9.36 5.45 3.31
N SER A 292 10.46 4.71 3.44
CA SER A 292 10.54 3.58 4.35
C SER A 292 11.27 3.98 5.63
N PRO A 293 10.82 3.52 6.80
CA PRO A 293 11.50 3.82 8.05
C PRO A 293 12.87 3.13 8.12
N ILE A 294 13.87 3.84 8.61
CA ILE A 294 15.21 3.32 8.90
C ILE A 294 15.18 2.60 10.25
N TYR A 295 14.49 3.18 11.24
CA TYR A 295 14.35 2.65 12.59
C TYR A 295 12.93 2.14 12.84
N ASN A 296 12.71 1.49 13.99
CA ASN A 296 11.40 0.99 14.39
C ASN A 296 11.29 0.97 15.91
N LEU A 297 10.16 0.51 16.47
CA LEU A 297 9.92 0.50 17.91
C LEU A 297 10.91 -0.36 18.74
N SER A 298 11.80 -1.15 18.11
CA SER A 298 12.91 -1.80 18.82
C SER A 298 14.07 -0.85 19.14
N LYS A 299 14.15 0.29 18.46
CA LYS A 299 15.05 1.42 18.71
C LYS A 299 14.22 2.71 18.82
N PRO A 300 13.43 2.85 19.89
CA PRO A 300 12.35 3.83 19.94
C PRO A 300 12.85 5.28 19.99
N THR A 301 14.04 5.54 20.53
CA THR A 301 14.63 6.89 20.56
C THR A 301 15.02 7.36 19.16
N GLU A 302 15.73 6.52 18.40
CA GLU A 302 16.14 6.81 17.03
C GLU A 302 14.91 6.89 16.10
N PHE A 303 13.93 6.01 16.30
CA PHE A 303 12.66 6.06 15.56
C PHE A 303 11.88 7.35 15.83
N LEU A 304 11.83 7.83 17.07
CA LEU A 304 11.20 9.11 17.40
C LEU A 304 11.91 10.29 16.73
N GLN A 305 13.25 10.29 16.68
CA GLN A 305 14.02 11.32 15.99
C GLN A 305 13.70 11.32 14.50
N GLU A 306 13.69 10.15 13.87
CA GLU A 306 13.33 9.98 12.46
C GLU A 306 11.90 10.47 12.16
N LEU A 307 10.94 10.17 13.05
CA LEU A 307 9.55 10.63 12.91
C LEU A 307 9.40 12.15 13.05
N LYS A 308 10.29 12.83 13.78
CA LYS A 308 10.23 14.29 13.92
C LYS A 308 10.70 15.04 12.67
N GLU A 309 11.42 14.38 11.78
CA GLU A 309 11.78 14.95 10.49
C GLU A 309 10.55 15.09 9.58
N SER A 310 10.51 16.15 8.78
CA SER A 310 9.46 16.36 7.78
C SER A 310 9.61 15.37 6.63
N LYS A 311 8.51 14.72 6.27
CA LYS A 311 8.37 13.76 5.16
C LYS A 311 7.44 14.32 4.07
N ALA A 312 7.34 15.65 3.96
CA ALA A 312 6.55 16.32 2.94
C ALA A 312 7.11 16.05 1.52
N VAL A 313 6.22 15.80 0.57
CA VAL A 313 6.55 15.38 -0.80
C VAL A 313 6.10 16.46 -1.78
N ALA A 314 7.08 17.17 -2.35
CA ALA A 314 6.82 18.28 -3.29
C ALA A 314 6.00 17.85 -4.52
N LYS A 315 6.23 16.63 -5.03
CA LYS A 315 5.55 16.11 -6.23
C LYS A 315 4.04 16.03 -6.09
N LEU A 316 3.52 15.75 -4.88
CA LEU A 316 2.06 15.72 -4.66
C LEU A 316 1.45 17.09 -4.94
N ASN A 317 2.04 18.15 -4.39
CA ASN A 317 1.60 19.53 -4.60
C ASN A 317 1.71 19.96 -6.06
N THR A 318 2.77 19.53 -6.77
CA THR A 318 2.93 19.78 -8.20
C THR A 318 1.77 19.19 -9.01
N ILE A 319 1.33 17.96 -8.71
CA ILE A 319 0.21 17.34 -9.43
C ILE A 319 -1.09 18.06 -9.12
N LEU A 320 -1.32 18.41 -7.85
CA LEU A 320 -2.51 19.13 -7.43
C LEU A 320 -2.61 20.52 -8.09
N SER A 321 -1.49 21.22 -8.27
CA SER A 321 -1.47 22.51 -8.98
C SER A 321 -1.73 22.36 -10.48
N TYR A 322 -1.28 21.26 -11.12
CA TYR A 322 -1.68 20.97 -12.50
C TYR A 322 -3.18 20.63 -12.61
N ILE A 323 -3.74 19.91 -11.62
CA ILE A 323 -5.18 19.64 -11.56
C ILE A 323 -5.96 20.95 -11.41
N GLU A 324 -5.53 21.87 -10.54
CA GLU A 324 -6.12 23.21 -10.45
C GLU A 324 -6.09 23.93 -11.80
N GLN A 325 -4.94 23.95 -12.48
CA GLN A 325 -4.85 24.57 -13.81
C GLN A 325 -5.81 23.92 -14.81
N LEU A 326 -5.94 22.58 -14.80
CA LEU A 326 -6.94 21.89 -15.63
C LEU A 326 -8.35 22.39 -15.32
N MET A 327 -8.70 22.59 -14.04
CA MET A 327 -10.00 23.17 -13.66
C MET A 327 -10.15 24.59 -14.21
N THR A 328 -9.18 25.46 -13.97
CA THR A 328 -9.20 26.88 -14.38
C THR A 328 -9.43 27.03 -15.89
N TYR A 329 -8.70 26.28 -16.70
CA TYR A 329 -8.81 26.37 -18.17
C TYR A 329 -9.96 25.55 -18.77
N SER A 330 -10.64 24.73 -17.95
CA SER A 330 -11.86 24.03 -18.34
C SER A 330 -13.12 24.79 -17.93
N ASP A 331 -13.04 25.67 -16.93
CA ASP A 331 -14.13 26.57 -16.58
C ASP A 331 -14.37 27.57 -17.73
N SER A 332 -15.60 27.61 -18.23
CA SER A 332 -15.99 28.43 -19.38
C SER A 332 -16.10 29.92 -19.04
N ASN A 333 -15.83 30.31 -17.80
CA ASN A 333 -15.84 31.71 -17.37
C ASN A 333 -14.67 32.53 -17.95
N PHE A 334 -13.55 31.90 -18.34
CA PHE A 334 -12.40 32.61 -18.90
C PHE A 334 -12.62 33.18 -20.32
N ASP A 335 -13.58 32.64 -21.08
CA ASP A 335 -13.89 33.13 -22.43
C ASP A 335 -14.64 34.49 -22.41
N ARG A 336 -15.14 34.96 -21.25
CA ARG A 336 -15.90 36.22 -21.14
C ARG A 336 -15.05 37.46 -20.86
N ASP A 337 -13.88 37.32 -20.24
CA ASP A 337 -13.05 38.46 -19.86
C ASP A 337 -12.18 38.97 -21.02
N THR A 338 -11.93 38.15 -22.04
CA THR A 338 -11.22 38.56 -23.26
C THR A 338 -12.09 39.23 -24.32
N GLU A 339 -13.42 39.21 -24.18
CA GLU A 339 -14.36 39.92 -25.07
C GLU A 339 -14.76 41.30 -24.54
N SER A 340 -14.26 41.71 -23.37
CA SER A 340 -14.55 43.01 -22.75
C SER A 340 -13.34 43.96 -22.66
N SER A 341 -12.28 43.70 -23.42
CA SER A 341 -11.10 44.58 -23.53
C SER A 341 -10.97 45.22 -24.90
#